data_AF-A0A0P0WZV8-F1
#
_entry.id   AF-A0A0P0WZV8-F1
#
_cell.length_a   1.000
_cell.length_b   1.000
_cell.length_c   1.000
_cell.angle_alpha   90.00
_cell.angle_beta   90.00
_cell.angle_gamma   90.00
#
_symmetry.space_group_name_H-M   'P 1'
#
loop_
_entity.id
_entity.type
_entity.pdbx_description
1 polymer ?
#
loop_
_entity_poly.entity_id
_entity_poly.type
_entity_poly.pdbx_seq_one_letter_code
_entity_poly.pdbx_strand_id
1 'polypeptide(L)'
;ALDARHPSEPLDRFLADAEERLRSAADDAAAALERDSADALRRVPLACRDALRLRDDAVSLRSHLASVLQSLSQAEGSSAESITALARIDTVKQRMEAAYATLQDAAGLAQLSQSVEDVFSSGDLPKAAETLATMRHCLSAVGEVAEFANVRKQLEVLEERLDDMVQPRLVDALSNRKVFLTNLIYIC
;
A
#
# COMPACT_ATOMS: atom_id res chain seq x y z
N ALA A 1 4.71 98.29 -69.05
CA ALA A 1 3.77 97.15 -69.19
C ALA A 1 4.29 96.06 -68.26
N LEU A 2 4.11 96.15 -66.94
CA LEU A 2 2.85 96.28 -66.17
C LEU A 2 1.89 95.13 -66.45
N ASP A 3 1.75 94.30 -65.42
CA ASP A 3 0.54 93.62 -64.95
C ASP A 3 -0.04 92.43 -65.73
N ALA A 4 0.42 91.25 -65.33
CA ALA A 4 -0.41 90.06 -65.22
C ALA A 4 0.12 89.14 -64.09
N ARG A 5 0.15 89.65 -62.84
CA ARG A 5 0.30 88.80 -61.64
C ARG A 5 -0.96 87.92 -61.55
N HIS A 6 -0.86 86.71 -62.10
CA HIS A 6 -1.98 85.79 -62.25
C HIS A 6 -2.39 85.19 -60.88
N PRO A 7 -3.69 85.11 -60.58
CA PRO A 7 -4.22 84.46 -59.37
C PRO A 7 -3.95 82.95 -59.28
N SER A 8 -3.19 82.37 -60.22
CA SER A 8 -2.76 80.98 -60.24
C SER A 8 -1.56 80.69 -59.34
N GLU A 9 -0.71 81.70 -59.03
CA GLU A 9 0.45 81.53 -58.15
C GLU A 9 0.16 80.80 -56.81
N PRO A 10 -0.95 81.08 -56.08
CA PRO A 10 -1.27 80.33 -54.86
C PRO A 10 -1.72 78.88 -55.11
N LEU A 11 -2.43 78.61 -56.22
CA LEU A 11 -2.88 77.26 -56.57
C LEU A 11 -1.69 76.41 -57.02
N ASP A 12 -0.82 76.96 -57.87
CA ASP A 12 0.39 76.30 -58.35
C ASP A 12 1.32 75.95 -57.18
N ARG A 13 1.46 76.85 -56.20
CA ARG A 13 2.20 76.58 -54.96
C ARG A 13 1.57 75.46 -54.12
N PHE A 14 0.25 75.43 -54.00
CA PHE A 14 -0.45 74.38 -53.26
C PHE A 14 -0.31 73.01 -53.96
N LEU A 15 -0.47 72.97 -55.28
CA LEU A 15 -0.29 71.75 -56.06
C LEU A 15 1.15 71.24 -55.97
N ALA A 16 2.15 72.13 -56.02
CA ALA A 16 3.55 71.77 -55.83
C ALA A 16 3.85 71.21 -54.43
N ASP A 17 3.29 71.80 -53.36
CA ASP A 17 3.43 71.27 -51.99
C ASP A 17 2.73 69.91 -51.83
N ALA A 18 1.55 69.74 -52.42
CA ALA A 18 0.84 68.47 -52.42
C ALA A 18 1.58 67.37 -53.21
N GLU A 19 2.16 67.72 -54.37
CA GLU A 19 2.99 66.83 -55.17
C GLU A 19 4.24 66.40 -54.40
N GLU A 20 4.95 67.35 -53.78
CA GLU A 20 6.14 67.07 -52.98
C GLU A 20 5.82 66.17 -51.78
N ARG A 21 4.71 66.44 -51.07
CA ARG A 21 4.26 65.58 -49.97
C ARG A 21 3.89 64.18 -50.44
N LEU A 22 3.21 64.05 -51.58
CA LEU A 22 2.87 62.75 -52.14
C LEU A 22 4.14 61.99 -52.56
N ARG A 23 5.12 62.69 -53.14
CA ARG A 23 6.41 62.12 -53.53
C ARG A 23 7.20 61.63 -52.32
N SER A 24 7.34 62.47 -51.29
CA SER A 24 7.96 62.08 -50.02
C SER A 24 7.25 60.88 -49.39
N ALA A 25 5.91 60.88 -49.35
CA ALA A 25 5.14 59.76 -48.79
C ALA A 25 5.32 58.46 -49.59
N ALA A 26 5.43 58.55 -50.93
CA ALA A 26 5.69 57.40 -51.79
C ALA A 26 7.11 56.86 -51.57
N ASP A 27 8.12 57.74 -51.47
CA ASP A 27 9.51 57.36 -51.19
C ASP A 27 9.65 56.73 -49.79
N ASP A 28 8.97 57.27 -48.78
CA ASP A 28 8.93 56.70 -47.43
C ASP A 28 8.26 55.32 -47.39
N ALA A 29 7.14 55.15 -48.11
CA ALA A 29 6.43 53.88 -48.21
C ALA A 29 7.28 52.82 -48.95
N ALA A 30 7.98 53.21 -50.01
CA ALA A 30 8.90 52.33 -50.73
C ALA A 30 10.06 51.89 -49.82
N ALA A 31 10.66 52.82 -49.09
CA ALA A 31 11.74 52.52 -48.14
C ALA A 31 11.28 51.61 -46.98
N ALA A 32 10.06 51.80 -46.48
CA ALA A 32 9.47 50.92 -45.46
C ALA A 32 9.23 49.51 -46.01
N LEU A 33 8.65 49.39 -47.21
CA LEU A 33 8.41 48.10 -47.86
C LEU A 33 9.72 47.34 -48.14
N GLU A 34 10.77 48.03 -48.60
CA GLU A 34 12.08 47.42 -48.80
C GLU A 34 12.70 46.91 -47.50
N ARG A 35 12.60 47.67 -46.41
CA ARG A 35 13.09 47.25 -45.08
C ARG A 35 12.31 46.04 -44.56
N ASP A 36 10.98 46.09 -44.60
CA ASP A 36 10.12 45.03 -44.07
C ASP A 36 10.22 43.75 -44.91
N SER A 37 10.32 43.88 -46.23
CA SER A 37 10.55 42.73 -47.12
C SER A 37 11.92 42.11 -46.88
N ALA A 38 12.97 42.92 -46.68
CA ALA A 38 14.30 42.41 -46.35
C ALA A 38 14.33 41.70 -44.98
N ASP A 39 13.60 42.19 -43.97
CA ASP A 39 13.44 41.52 -42.67
C ASP A 39 12.65 40.20 -42.81
N ALA A 40 11.53 40.23 -43.54
CA ALA A 40 10.71 39.06 -43.79
C ALA A 40 11.48 37.95 -44.53
N LEU A 41 12.26 38.31 -45.56
CA LEU A 41 13.11 37.38 -46.31
C LEU A 41 14.17 36.72 -45.44
N ARG A 42 14.55 37.32 -44.31
CA ARG A 42 15.49 36.72 -43.33
C ARG A 42 14.76 35.90 -42.27
N ARG A 43 13.66 36.40 -41.71
CA ARG A 43 12.98 35.81 -40.55
C ARG A 43 12.09 34.63 -40.90
N VAL A 44 11.36 34.70 -42.02
CA VAL A 44 10.45 33.62 -42.44
C VAL A 44 11.19 32.29 -42.66
N PRO A 45 12.29 32.21 -43.43
CA PRO A 45 12.98 30.93 -43.60
C PRO A 45 13.58 30.39 -42.30
N LEU A 46 14.04 31.27 -41.40
CA LEU A 46 14.52 30.86 -40.08
C LEU A 46 13.40 30.25 -39.24
N ALA A 47 12.24 30.91 -39.16
CA ALA A 47 11.07 30.41 -38.44
C ALA A 47 10.55 29.10 -39.03
N CYS A 48 10.54 28.96 -40.36
CA CYS A 48 10.17 27.71 -41.01
C CYS A 48 11.13 26.57 -40.65
N ARG A 49 12.44 26.83 -40.62
CA ARG A 49 13.44 25.83 -40.22
C ARG A 49 13.26 25.40 -38.76
N ASP A 50 13.01 26.35 -37.86
CA ASP A 50 12.78 26.06 -36.44
C ASP A 50 11.49 25.27 -36.23
N ALA A 51 10.41 25.60 -36.94
CA ALA A 51 9.16 24.85 -36.91
C ALA A 51 9.31 23.42 -37.42
N LEU A 52 10.09 23.20 -38.50
CA LEU A 52 10.39 21.87 -39.01
C LEU A 52 11.21 21.05 -38.01
N ARG A 53 12.23 21.66 -37.39
CA ARG A 53 13.04 21.00 -36.35
C ARG A 53 12.19 20.62 -35.15
N LEU A 54 11.35 21.54 -34.64
CA LEU A 54 10.46 21.28 -33.52
C LEU A 54 9.47 20.14 -33.83
N ARG A 55 8.95 20.08 -35.05
CA ARG A 55 8.10 18.98 -35.50
C ARG A 55 8.85 17.64 -35.46
N ASP A 56 10.07 17.60 -35.96
CA ASP A 56 10.87 16.37 -35.98
C ASP A 56 11.22 15.91 -34.55
N ASP A 57 11.58 16.84 -33.67
CA ASP A 57 11.80 16.59 -32.23
C ASP A 57 10.52 16.07 -31.54
N ALA A 58 9.35 16.65 -31.84
CA ALA A 58 8.07 16.21 -31.29
C ALA A 58 7.67 14.80 -31.76
N VAL A 59 7.94 14.47 -33.03
CA VAL A 59 7.70 13.11 -33.57
C VAL A 59 8.62 12.09 -32.90
N SER A 60 9.90 12.43 -32.72
CA SER A 60 10.86 11.60 -31.99
C SER A 60 10.43 11.40 -30.53
N LEU A 61 10.04 12.47 -29.84
CA LEU A 61 9.56 12.38 -28.45
C LEU A 61 8.32 11.49 -28.35
N ARG A 62 7.38 11.59 -29.29
CA ARG A 62 6.20 10.72 -29.33
C ARG A 62 6.57 9.25 -29.49
N SER A 63 7.53 8.90 -30.34
CA SER A 63 7.99 7.51 -30.46
C SER A 63 8.70 7.02 -29.20
N HIS A 64 9.48 7.87 -28.54
CA HIS A 64 10.11 7.53 -27.26
C HIS A 64 9.06 7.29 -26.17
N LEU A 65 8.06 8.17 -26.04
CA LEU A 65 6.98 8.00 -25.08
C LEU A 65 6.17 6.73 -25.34
N ALA A 66 5.88 6.39 -26.60
CA ALA A 66 5.20 5.14 -26.95
C ALA A 66 6.00 3.90 -26.50
N SER A 67 7.33 3.91 -26.70
CA SER A 67 8.22 2.83 -26.23
C SER A 67 8.26 2.71 -24.71
N VAL A 68 8.26 3.84 -23.99
CA VAL A 68 8.23 3.87 -22.52
C VAL A 68 6.91 3.32 -21.99
N LEU A 69 5.77 3.73 -22.57
CA LEU A 69 4.44 3.21 -22.21
C LEU A 69 4.33 1.70 -22.45
N GLN A 70 4.87 1.21 -23.56
CA GLN A 70 4.93 -0.23 -23.83
C GLN A 70 5.78 -0.96 -22.78
N SER A 71 6.95 -0.43 -22.42
CA SER A 71 7.82 -1.02 -21.40
C SER A 71 7.13 -1.05 -20.02
N LEU A 72 6.38 0.00 -19.68
CA LEU A 72 5.61 0.07 -18.44
C LEU A 72 4.50 -1.00 -18.42
N SER A 73 3.75 -1.16 -19.51
CA SER A 73 2.71 -2.20 -19.60
C SER A 73 3.26 -3.63 -19.45
N GLN A 74 4.44 -3.90 -20.00
CA GLN A 74 5.13 -5.18 -19.83
C GLN A 74 5.62 -5.37 -18.39
N ALA A 75 6.17 -4.33 -17.77
CA ALA A 75 6.58 -4.34 -16.38
C ALA A 75 5.40 -4.51 -15.41
N GLU A 76 4.25 -3.88 -15.69
CA GLU A 76 3.01 -4.06 -14.93
C GLU A 76 2.51 -5.51 -15.02
N GLY A 77 2.54 -6.12 -16.20
CA GLY A 77 2.21 -7.54 -16.37
C GLY A 77 3.13 -8.46 -15.57
N SER A 78 4.45 -8.27 -15.69
CA SER A 78 5.44 -9.06 -14.94
C SER A 78 5.37 -8.84 -13.43
N SER A 79 5.06 -7.61 -12.99
CA SER A 79 4.83 -7.27 -11.59
C SER A 79 3.57 -7.95 -11.05
N ALA A 80 2.48 -7.97 -11.82
CA ALA A 80 1.27 -8.69 -11.45
C ALA A 80 1.52 -10.20 -11.31
N GLU A 81 2.25 -10.80 -12.24
CA GLU A 81 2.68 -12.20 -12.15
C GLU A 81 3.51 -12.45 -10.88
N SER A 82 4.47 -11.58 -10.59
CA SER A 82 5.32 -11.67 -9.39
C SER A 82 4.51 -11.54 -8.10
N ILE A 83 3.55 -10.62 -8.03
CA ILE A 83 2.65 -10.46 -6.88
C ILE A 83 1.78 -11.70 -6.69
N THR A 84 1.26 -12.29 -7.77
CA THR A 84 0.48 -13.54 -7.66
C THR A 84 1.34 -14.72 -7.19
N ALA A 85 2.61 -14.78 -7.61
CA ALA A 85 3.55 -15.78 -7.12
C ALA A 85 3.86 -15.59 -5.62
N LEU A 86 4.07 -14.34 -5.18
CA LEU A 86 4.25 -14.02 -3.76
C LEU A 86 3.02 -14.37 -2.92
N ALA A 87 1.81 -14.14 -3.41
CA ALA A 87 0.57 -14.53 -2.70
C ALA A 87 0.44 -16.05 -2.54
N ARG A 88 0.86 -16.83 -3.55
CA ARG A 88 0.93 -18.29 -3.45
C ARG A 88 1.94 -18.74 -2.40
N ILE A 89 3.12 -18.10 -2.36
CA ILE A 89 4.16 -18.39 -1.36
C ILE A 89 3.67 -18.03 0.04
N ASP A 90 3.00 -16.89 0.23
CA ASP A 90 2.45 -16.49 1.53
C ASP A 90 1.41 -17.48 2.03
N THR A 91 0.54 -17.98 1.14
CA THR A 91 -0.43 -19.03 1.48
C THR A 91 0.26 -20.31 1.98
N VAL A 92 1.35 -20.72 1.32
CA VAL A 92 2.15 -21.89 1.76
C VAL A 92 2.82 -21.61 3.10
N LYS A 93 3.37 -20.41 3.30
CA LYS A 93 3.99 -19.98 4.56
C LYS A 93 2.99 -20.03 5.72
N GLN A 94 1.80 -19.45 5.56
CA GLN A 94 0.76 -19.47 6.59
C GLN A 94 0.36 -20.90 6.98
N ARG A 95 0.24 -21.81 5.99
CA ARG A 95 -0.02 -23.23 6.26
C ARG A 95 1.13 -23.89 7.01
N MET A 96 2.37 -23.56 6.66
CA MET A 96 3.56 -24.09 7.33
C MET A 96 3.67 -23.59 8.77
N GLU A 97 3.37 -22.32 9.03
CA GLU A 97 3.35 -21.73 10.37
C GLU A 97 2.25 -22.35 11.24
N ALA A 98 1.05 -22.58 10.68
CA ALA A 98 -0.01 -23.28 11.37
C ALA A 98 0.38 -24.74 11.70
N ALA A 99 0.96 -25.46 10.75
CA ALA A 99 1.46 -26.82 10.98
C ALA A 99 2.58 -26.85 12.02
N TYR A 100 3.49 -25.87 12.00
CA TYR A 100 4.56 -25.74 12.99
C TYR A 100 4.00 -25.52 14.41
N ALA A 101 3.01 -24.63 14.56
CA ALA A 101 2.35 -24.40 15.85
C ALA A 101 1.69 -25.70 16.37
N THR A 102 0.96 -26.41 15.51
CA THR A 102 0.36 -27.71 15.86
C THR A 102 1.42 -28.76 16.24
N LEU A 103 2.56 -28.81 15.54
CA LEU A 103 3.66 -29.72 15.88
C LEU A 103 4.32 -29.36 17.22
N GLN A 104 4.44 -28.07 17.54
CA GLN A 104 4.94 -27.60 18.82
C GLN A 104 3.99 -28.01 19.96
N ASP A 105 2.67 -27.85 19.78
CA ASP A 105 1.67 -28.28 20.75
C ASP A 105 1.66 -29.81 20.91
N ALA A 106 1.82 -30.56 19.82
CA ALA A 106 1.96 -32.01 19.85
C ALA A 106 3.21 -32.47 20.63
N ALA A 107 4.35 -31.80 20.41
CA ALA A 107 5.59 -32.09 21.13
C ALA A 107 5.49 -31.73 22.63
N GLY A 108 4.90 -30.58 22.95
CA GLY A 108 4.62 -30.17 24.33
C GLY A 108 3.68 -31.14 25.04
N LEU A 109 2.63 -31.58 24.35
CA LEU A 109 1.70 -32.57 24.87
C LEU A 109 2.38 -33.91 25.16
N ALA A 110 3.27 -34.38 24.29
CA ALA A 110 4.04 -35.61 24.52
C ALA A 110 4.92 -35.50 25.78
N GLN A 111 5.57 -34.35 26.00
CA GLN A 111 6.34 -34.09 27.23
C GLN A 111 5.44 -34.04 28.48
N LEU A 112 4.31 -33.33 28.41
CA LEU A 112 3.36 -33.24 29.52
C LEU A 112 2.83 -34.62 29.89
N SER A 113 2.47 -35.45 28.90
CA SER A 113 1.97 -36.82 29.12
C SER A 113 2.95 -37.73 29.85
N GLN A 114 4.26 -37.49 29.72
CA GLN A 114 5.29 -38.26 30.44
C GLN A 114 5.48 -37.75 31.88
N SER A 115 5.37 -36.44 32.10
CA SER A 115 5.59 -35.81 33.42
C SER A 115 4.35 -35.72 34.31
N VAL A 116 3.16 -35.96 33.77
CA VAL A 116 1.90 -35.70 34.49
C VAL A 116 1.75 -36.59 35.73
N GLU A 117 2.21 -37.85 35.65
CA GLU A 117 2.18 -38.75 36.80
C GLU A 117 3.08 -38.27 37.95
N ASP A 118 4.22 -37.65 37.64
CA ASP A 118 5.11 -37.06 38.64
C ASP A 118 4.47 -35.85 39.31
N VAL A 119 3.75 -35.01 38.55
CA VAL A 119 3.02 -33.85 39.10
C VAL A 119 1.90 -34.31 40.02
N PHE A 120 1.12 -35.32 39.64
CA PHE A 120 0.09 -35.90 40.52
C PHE A 120 0.69 -36.56 41.77
N SER A 121 1.86 -37.19 41.64
CA SER A 121 2.56 -37.83 42.77
C SER A 121 3.12 -36.82 43.77
N SER A 122 3.39 -35.58 43.35
CA SER A 122 3.84 -34.50 44.23
C SER A 122 2.76 -34.03 45.22
N GLY A 123 1.49 -34.35 44.98
CA GLY A 123 0.36 -33.92 45.82
C GLY A 123 -0.03 -32.45 45.67
N ASP A 124 0.61 -31.71 44.77
CA ASP A 124 0.34 -30.30 44.50
C ASP A 124 -0.86 -30.13 43.54
N LEU A 125 -2.07 -30.13 44.11
CA LEU A 125 -3.34 -30.01 43.39
C LEU A 125 -3.42 -28.81 42.41
N PRO A 126 -3.06 -27.56 42.78
CA PRO A 126 -3.14 -26.46 41.82
C PRO A 126 -2.19 -26.67 40.62
N LYS A 127 -1.00 -27.22 40.85
CA LYS A 127 -0.06 -27.54 39.76
C LYS A 127 -0.58 -28.67 38.86
N ALA A 128 -1.23 -29.69 39.43
CA ALA A 128 -1.88 -30.73 38.66
C ALA A 128 -3.01 -30.16 37.78
N ALA A 129 -3.86 -29.29 38.34
CA ALA A 129 -4.93 -28.63 37.60
C ALA A 129 -4.42 -27.75 36.45
N GLU A 130 -3.34 -26.99 36.67
CA GLU A 130 -2.68 -26.20 35.62
C GLU A 130 -2.09 -27.08 34.51
N THR A 131 -1.49 -28.21 34.89
CA THR A 131 -0.94 -29.20 33.95
C THR A 131 -2.04 -29.80 33.08
N LEU A 132 -3.18 -30.19 33.66
CA LEU A 132 -4.34 -30.69 32.92
C LEU A 132 -4.94 -29.63 32.00
N ALA A 133 -5.06 -28.39 32.47
CA ALA A 133 -5.54 -27.28 31.65
C ALA A 133 -4.65 -27.06 30.42
N THR A 134 -3.33 -27.17 30.59
CA THR A 134 -2.35 -27.08 29.50
C THR A 134 -2.48 -28.25 28.54
N MET A 135 -2.58 -29.50 29.03
CA MET A 135 -2.80 -30.67 28.19
C MET A 135 -4.08 -30.56 27.36
N ARG A 136 -5.18 -30.08 27.96
CA ARG A 136 -6.45 -29.83 27.27
C ARG A 136 -6.31 -28.79 26.17
N HIS A 137 -5.54 -27.73 26.41
CA HIS A 137 -5.26 -26.70 25.39
C HIS A 137 -4.48 -27.29 24.21
N CYS A 138 -3.40 -28.02 24.47
CA CYS A 138 -2.62 -28.67 23.41
C CYS A 138 -3.46 -29.70 22.63
N LEU A 139 -4.29 -30.50 23.31
CA LEU A 139 -5.22 -31.44 22.66
C LEU A 139 -6.27 -30.73 21.79
N SER A 140 -6.71 -29.54 22.18
CA SER A 140 -7.59 -28.71 21.37
C SER A 140 -6.89 -28.22 20.10
N ALA A 141 -5.61 -27.84 20.20
CA ALA A 141 -4.83 -27.33 19.08
C ALA A 141 -4.43 -28.42 18.06
N VAL A 142 -4.16 -29.63 18.54
CA VAL A 142 -3.79 -30.78 17.69
C VAL A 142 -4.99 -31.46 17.02
N GLY A 143 -6.20 -31.31 17.58
CA GLY A 143 -7.42 -31.86 17.00
C GLY A 143 -7.58 -33.37 17.20
N GLU A 144 -8.48 -33.99 16.43
CA GLU A 144 -8.86 -35.40 16.54
C GLU A 144 -7.91 -36.32 15.75
N VAL A 145 -6.65 -36.35 16.18
CA VAL A 145 -5.61 -37.20 15.61
C VAL A 145 -5.53 -38.51 16.42
N ALA A 146 -5.54 -39.66 15.75
CA ALA A 146 -5.68 -40.99 16.38
C ALA A 146 -4.53 -41.29 17.37
N GLU A 147 -3.34 -40.79 17.08
CA GLU A 147 -2.13 -40.91 17.89
C GLU A 147 -2.31 -40.32 19.31
N PHE A 148 -3.18 -39.31 19.46
CA PHE A 148 -3.46 -38.68 20.75
C PHE A 148 -4.73 -39.22 21.44
N ALA A 149 -5.41 -40.23 20.88
CA ALA A 149 -6.60 -40.81 21.48
C ALA A 149 -6.34 -41.40 22.87
N ASN A 150 -5.17 -42.02 23.07
CA ASN A 150 -4.77 -42.54 24.38
C ASN A 150 -4.50 -41.40 25.38
N VAL A 151 -3.88 -40.31 24.93
CA VAL A 151 -3.62 -39.13 25.79
C VAL A 151 -4.92 -38.46 26.22
N ARG A 152 -5.94 -38.41 25.34
CA ARG A 152 -7.28 -37.92 25.70
C ARG A 152 -7.93 -38.78 26.79
N LYS A 153 -7.86 -40.10 26.66
CA LYS A 153 -8.36 -41.02 27.70
C LYS A 153 -7.59 -40.86 29.01
N GLN A 154 -6.27 -40.68 28.96
CA GLN A 154 -5.47 -40.39 30.14
C GLN A 154 -5.89 -39.06 30.79
N LEU A 155 -6.17 -38.02 30.00
CA LEU A 155 -6.66 -36.75 30.51
C LEU A 155 -7.98 -36.93 31.27
N GLU A 156 -8.95 -37.65 30.70
CA GLU A 156 -10.24 -37.95 31.36
C GLU A 156 -10.05 -38.65 32.71
N VAL A 157 -9.17 -39.66 32.77
CA VAL A 157 -8.85 -40.37 34.01
C VAL A 157 -8.16 -39.47 35.04
N LEU A 158 -7.28 -38.58 34.59
CA LEU A 158 -6.59 -37.63 35.48
C LEU A 158 -7.51 -36.51 35.96
N GLU A 159 -8.47 -36.08 35.15
CA GLU A 159 -9.53 -35.14 35.53
C GLU A 159 -10.46 -35.77 36.59
N GLU A 160 -10.87 -37.03 36.41
CA GLU A 160 -11.63 -37.79 37.41
C GLU A 160 -10.85 -37.94 38.73
N ARG A 161 -9.57 -38.31 38.64
CA ARG A 161 -8.69 -38.40 39.82
C ARG A 161 -8.50 -37.05 40.52
N LEU A 162 -8.43 -35.95 39.77
CA LEU A 162 -8.36 -34.62 40.35
C LEU A 162 -9.67 -34.27 41.08
N ASP A 163 -10.83 -34.58 40.48
CA ASP A 163 -12.13 -34.37 41.12
C ASP A 163 -12.24 -35.16 42.43
N ASP A 164 -11.87 -36.45 42.42
CA ASP A 164 -11.84 -37.31 43.60
C ASP A 164 -10.93 -36.78 44.73
N MET A 165 -9.82 -36.11 44.40
CA MET A 165 -8.94 -35.50 45.40
C MET A 165 -9.47 -34.17 45.93
N VAL A 166 -10.22 -33.42 45.11
CA VAL A 166 -10.76 -32.10 45.45
C VAL A 166 -12.07 -32.22 46.24
N GLN A 167 -12.94 -33.18 45.89
CA GLN A 167 -14.21 -33.44 46.57
C GLN A 167 -14.09 -33.55 48.10
N PRO A 168 -13.24 -34.41 48.69
CA PRO A 168 -13.12 -34.53 50.15
C PRO A 168 -12.58 -33.24 50.78
N ARG A 169 -11.65 -32.54 50.13
CA ARG A 169 -11.11 -31.27 50.65
C ARG A 169 -12.14 -30.16 50.66
N LEU A 170 -13.00 -30.10 49.63
CA LEU A 170 -14.13 -29.18 49.59
C LEU A 170 -15.18 -29.54 50.64
N VAL A 171 -15.51 -30.83 50.80
CA VAL A 171 -16.43 -31.31 51.82
C VAL A 171 -15.91 -31.02 53.22
N ASP A 172 -14.61 -31.21 53.48
CA ASP A 172 -13.97 -30.90 54.75
C ASP A 172 -13.93 -29.40 55.02
N ALA A 173 -13.61 -28.58 54.02
CA ALA A 173 -13.64 -27.13 54.16
C ALA A 173 -15.06 -26.59 54.42
N LEU A 174 -16.08 -27.14 53.74
CA LEU A 174 -17.48 -26.79 53.94
C LEU A 174 -18.01 -27.31 55.29
N SER A 175 -17.60 -28.51 55.71
CA SER A 175 -18.00 -29.10 56.99
C SER A 175 -17.36 -28.37 58.16
N ASN A 176 -16.06 -28.05 58.10
CA ASN A 176 -15.41 -27.21 59.11
C ASN A 176 -16.09 -25.85 59.20
N ARG A 177 -16.44 -25.22 58.06
CA ARG A 177 -17.15 -23.93 58.07
C ARG A 177 -18.56 -24.04 58.65
N LYS A 178 -19.28 -25.14 58.39
CA LYS A 178 -20.56 -25.43 59.05
C LYS A 178 -20.37 -25.64 60.55
N VAL A 179 -19.35 -26.36 61.00
CA VAL A 179 -19.07 -26.56 62.43
C VAL A 179 -18.74 -25.24 63.11
N PHE A 180 -17.99 -24.33 62.47
CA PHE A 180 -17.78 -22.98 62.98
C PHE A 180 -19.08 -22.18 63.07
N LEU A 181 -19.94 -22.22 62.06
CA LEU A 181 -21.25 -21.56 62.09
C LEU A 181 -22.17 -22.16 63.17
N THR A 182 -22.16 -23.48 63.35
CA THR A 182 -23.03 -24.16 64.32
C THR A 182 -22.54 -23.92 65.75
N ASN A 183 -21.22 -23.90 65.98
CA ASN A 183 -20.64 -23.50 67.26
C ASN A 183 -20.85 -22.01 67.56
N LEU A 184 -20.84 -21.13 66.55
CA LEU A 184 -21.14 -19.71 66.75
C LEU A 184 -22.62 -19.49 67.10
N ILE A 185 -23.54 -20.27 66.51
CA ILE A 185 -24.98 -20.23 66.85
C ILE A 185 -25.24 -20.77 68.26
N TYR A 186 -24.42 -21.68 68.79
CA TYR A 186 -24.58 -22.20 70.16
C TYR A 186 -23.95 -21.29 71.24
N ILE A 187 -23.18 -20.27 70.85
CA ILE A 187 -22.49 -19.32 71.74
C ILE A 187 -23.20 -17.95 71.79
N CYS A 188 -24.05 -17.62 70.82
CA CYS A 188 -24.95 -16.46 70.86
C CYS A 188 -26.31 -16.81 71.48
#